data_AF-A0A364XV55-F1
#
_entry.id   AF-A0A364XV55-F1
#
_cell.length_a   1.000
_cell.length_b   1.000
_cell.length_c   1.000
_cell.angle_alpha   90.00
_cell.angle_beta   90.00
_cell.angle_gamma   90.00
#
_symmetry.space_group_name_H-M   'P 1'
#
loop_
_entity.id
_entity.type
_entity.pdbx_description
1 polymer ?
#
loop_
_entity_poly.entity_id
_entity_poly.type
_entity_poly.pdbx_seq_one_letter_code
_entity_poly.pdbx_strand_id
1 'polypeptide(L)'
;MKVKLTFMLCCCVLLSISFVSQAQVDITNSGGTISAQYTDSPTNEDITKLIDNNSSTKYLTFHNAGWVQFRAGSPSIVTSYAITSANDAAERDPLNWNFQASNNGTTWVTLDTRSNEDFPNRLQRKTYSFSNTTAYTYFKLNLTNNSGTILQVAEWEIYGTASPVATVYQHCSYGGYAVALTPGTYTLSALQARGMVNNDVSSVRVTAGYKIIFFDQDNFAGTSLEKTGDDDCLVNENFNDLTTSIRVEQVTGGGDWSNFVLPTVVFQDLSPSSAGSITFHRAIPDPVATMRNSILPMLQKIYSGPNDNVRTFTKLTLIIEDYDGVAEAWGGGGERSIRVSTRHIQNVYNQSNNDATVRTEILGILSHEATHTAQHEPKNAGGYQGGTEFFGFIEGVADYVRISLGLHPTRSPQTGGNWKDGYTTSGFFLNWIVNNKGDRDFAIKFNRAAGTYATWSWDIACRDILGIGVQTLWNEYQASLSASRIATSAPYAMGITADCRHDEEHIAPNEKQSIQVFPNPAKGKLEITLHHIEANDRTEVQFVSATFKKTTYITGANGTVNTDDLPAGIYVMIVRDKKGNSHKQRVIIEK
;
A
#
# COMPACT_ATOMS: atom_id res chain seq x y z
N MET A 1 -62.43 26.57 -19.09
CA MET A 1 -61.21 25.75 -19.26
C MET A 1 -60.67 25.39 -17.88
N LYS A 2 -60.88 24.14 -17.42
CA LYS A 2 -60.26 23.59 -16.21
C LYS A 2 -59.46 22.38 -16.64
N VAL A 3 -58.13 22.48 -16.61
CA VAL A 3 -57.23 21.35 -16.90
C VAL A 3 -56.99 20.61 -15.59
N LYS A 4 -57.38 19.32 -15.55
CA LYS A 4 -57.06 18.38 -14.48
C LYS A 4 -55.57 18.02 -14.58
N LEU A 5 -54.82 18.26 -13.51
CA LEU A 5 -53.46 17.77 -13.35
C LEU A 5 -53.51 16.56 -12.40
N THR A 6 -53.28 15.37 -12.94
CA THR A 6 -53.21 14.11 -12.19
C THR A 6 -51.80 13.99 -11.60
N PHE A 7 -51.66 14.12 -10.29
CA PHE A 7 -50.41 13.78 -9.58
C PHE A 7 -50.39 12.28 -9.27
N MET A 8 -49.44 11.58 -9.87
CA MET A 8 -49.14 10.17 -9.56
C MET A 8 -48.31 10.13 -8.27
N LEU A 9 -48.89 9.59 -7.20
CA LEU A 9 -48.21 9.39 -5.92
C LEU A 9 -47.18 8.26 -6.08
N CYS A 10 -45.89 8.60 -6.19
CA CYS A 10 -44.81 7.63 -6.04
C CYS A 10 -44.49 7.51 -4.54
N CYS A 11 -44.91 6.40 -3.94
CA CYS A 11 -44.62 6.05 -2.56
C CYS A 11 -43.13 5.68 -2.44
N CYS A 12 -42.26 6.69 -2.29
CA CYS A 12 -40.88 6.47 -1.85
C CYS A 12 -40.90 6.22 -0.35
N VAL A 13 -40.71 4.96 0.03
CA VAL A 13 -40.28 4.59 1.39
C VAL A 13 -38.94 5.28 1.64
N LEU A 14 -38.98 6.42 2.33
CA LEU A 14 -37.79 7.03 2.90
C LEU A 14 -37.28 6.09 3.99
N LEU A 15 -36.33 5.22 3.63
CA LEU A 15 -35.42 4.66 4.61
C LEU A 15 -34.64 5.85 5.19
N SER A 16 -35.07 6.36 6.34
CA SER A 16 -34.26 7.25 7.14
C SER A 16 -33.06 6.44 7.63
N ILE A 17 -31.95 6.47 6.87
CA ILE A 17 -30.65 6.13 7.40
C ILE A 17 -30.35 7.23 8.43
N SER A 18 -30.62 6.92 9.69
CA SER A 18 -30.16 7.71 10.82
C SER A 18 -28.63 7.73 10.74
N PHE A 19 -28.05 8.80 10.22
CA PHE A 19 -26.63 9.06 10.43
C PHE A 19 -26.46 9.32 11.91
N VAL A 20 -26.08 8.28 12.67
CA VAL A 20 -25.51 8.50 14.00
C VAL A 20 -24.23 9.29 13.75
N SER A 21 -24.20 10.56 14.14
CA SER A 21 -22.95 11.32 14.16
C SER A 21 -21.99 10.55 15.07
N GLN A 22 -20.92 9.99 14.51
CA GLN A 22 -19.93 9.28 15.30
C GLN A 22 -19.38 10.25 16.36
N ALA A 23 -19.49 9.87 17.63
CA ALA A 23 -19.07 10.72 18.74
C ALA A 23 -17.57 11.03 18.60
N GLN A 24 -17.21 12.28 18.87
CA GLN A 24 -15.82 12.71 18.90
C GLN A 24 -15.10 12.01 20.05
N VAL A 25 -13.93 11.44 19.79
CA VAL A 25 -13.09 10.78 20.79
C VAL A 25 -11.76 11.52 20.92
N ASP A 26 -11.11 11.36 22.06
CA ASP A 26 -9.72 11.79 22.24
C ASP A 26 -8.79 10.78 21.55
N ILE A 27 -8.21 11.17 20.42
CA ILE A 27 -7.39 10.29 19.58
C ILE A 27 -6.01 10.05 20.18
N THR A 28 -5.57 10.85 21.16
CA THR A 28 -4.31 10.59 21.89
C THR A 28 -4.43 9.35 22.79
N ASN A 29 -5.65 9.02 23.23
CA ASN A 29 -5.97 7.78 23.94
C ASN A 29 -6.16 6.56 23.03
N SER A 30 -6.15 6.77 21.70
CA SER A 30 -6.44 5.72 20.71
C SER A 30 -5.17 5.09 20.09
N GLY A 31 -4.05 5.17 20.82
CA GLY A 31 -2.73 4.77 20.34
C GLY A 31 -2.10 5.81 19.40
N GLY A 32 -0.81 5.62 19.11
CA GLY A 32 -0.02 6.56 18.33
C GLY A 32 1.37 6.77 18.93
N THR A 33 2.15 7.69 18.35
CA THR A 33 3.47 8.06 18.90
C THR A 33 3.60 9.57 19.00
N ILE A 34 4.17 10.05 20.10
CA ILE A 34 4.46 11.47 20.31
C ILE A 34 5.97 11.73 20.24
N SER A 35 6.36 12.86 19.67
CA SER A 35 7.73 13.34 19.63
C SER A 35 7.77 14.86 19.82
N ALA A 36 8.95 15.38 20.14
CA ALA A 36 9.18 16.80 20.34
C ALA A 36 10.46 17.25 19.63
N GLN A 37 10.55 18.55 19.37
CA GLN A 37 11.76 19.18 18.84
C GLN A 37 12.95 19.02 19.80
N TYR A 38 12.69 19.07 21.10
CA TYR A 38 13.70 19.03 22.14
C TYR A 38 13.41 17.91 23.13
N THR A 39 14.45 17.18 23.50
CA THR A 39 14.41 16.05 24.44
C THR A 39 15.30 16.33 25.67
N ASP A 40 15.45 17.60 26.02
CA ASP A 40 16.26 18.12 27.12
C ASP A 40 15.48 18.18 28.45
N SER A 41 14.31 17.55 28.48
CA SER A 41 13.41 17.53 29.62
C SER A 41 14.05 16.95 30.88
N PRO A 42 13.74 17.50 32.07
CA PRO A 42 14.08 16.88 33.34
C PRO A 42 13.49 15.46 33.46
N THR A 43 14.06 14.66 34.38
CA THR A 43 13.52 13.34 34.71
C THR A 43 12.06 13.45 35.14
N ASN A 44 11.20 12.61 34.55
CA ASN A 44 9.74 12.58 34.74
C ASN A 44 8.96 13.75 34.11
N GLU A 45 9.59 14.59 33.29
CA GLU A 45 8.95 15.69 32.57
C GLU A 45 9.12 15.56 31.04
N ASP A 46 9.31 14.35 30.55
CA ASP A 46 9.53 14.04 29.13
C ASP A 46 8.24 14.14 28.29
N ILE A 47 8.38 14.02 26.97
CA ILE A 47 7.27 14.23 26.04
C ILE A 47 6.08 13.28 26.23
N THR A 48 6.27 12.11 26.86
CA THR A 48 5.18 11.18 27.13
C THR A 48 4.13 11.75 28.09
N LYS A 49 4.51 12.74 28.92
CA LYS A 49 3.60 13.41 29.86
C LYS A 49 2.52 14.23 29.18
N LEU A 50 2.73 14.61 27.92
CA LEU A 50 1.81 15.49 27.22
C LEU A 50 0.51 14.78 26.77
N ILE A 51 0.46 13.44 26.85
CA ILE A 51 -0.69 12.63 26.43
C ILE A 51 -0.98 11.50 27.44
N ASP A 52 -0.53 11.64 28.69
CA ASP A 52 -0.71 10.60 29.71
C ASP A 52 -2.05 10.72 30.46
N ASN A 53 -2.86 11.71 30.07
CA ASN A 53 -4.18 12.03 30.63
C ASN A 53 -4.08 12.37 32.13
N ASN A 54 -2.97 12.96 32.55
CA ASN A 54 -2.70 13.37 33.91
C ASN A 54 -2.19 14.81 33.95
N SER A 55 -3.13 15.75 34.13
CA SER A 55 -2.81 17.18 34.29
C SER A 55 -1.77 17.54 35.38
N SER A 56 -1.43 16.64 36.31
CA SER A 56 -0.40 16.89 37.32
C SER A 56 1.03 16.64 36.85
N THR A 57 1.23 15.98 35.70
CA THR A 57 2.53 15.82 35.03
C THR A 57 2.69 16.89 33.94
N LYS A 58 3.88 17.01 33.35
CA LYS A 58 4.14 17.98 32.28
C LYS A 58 5.28 17.57 31.38
N TYR A 59 5.23 18.00 30.13
CA TYR A 59 6.40 18.15 29.29
C TYR A 59 7.06 19.50 29.55
N LEU A 60 8.39 19.53 29.67
CA LEU A 60 9.18 20.77 29.80
C LEU A 60 10.42 20.73 28.89
N THR A 61 10.77 21.88 28.33
CA THR A 61 12.04 22.08 27.59
C THR A 61 12.69 23.40 27.99
N PHE A 62 14.02 23.47 28.01
CA PHE A 62 14.79 24.69 28.34
C PHE A 62 14.86 25.70 27.19
N HIS A 63 13.92 25.60 26.25
CA HIS A 63 13.71 26.51 25.14
C HIS A 63 12.36 27.25 25.31
N ASN A 64 12.30 28.51 24.89
CA ASN A 64 11.07 29.32 24.99
C ASN A 64 10.03 29.01 23.92
N ALA A 65 10.42 28.25 22.90
CA ALA A 65 9.56 27.81 21.81
C ALA A 65 9.99 26.43 21.34
N GLY A 66 9.06 25.68 20.79
CA GLY A 66 9.34 24.36 20.23
C GLY A 66 8.09 23.74 19.61
N TRP A 67 8.29 22.75 18.74
CA TRP A 67 7.18 21.93 18.27
C TRP A 67 7.08 20.61 19.01
N VAL A 68 5.85 20.14 19.17
CA VAL A 68 5.51 18.76 19.53
C VAL A 68 4.66 18.15 18.42
N GLN A 69 4.77 16.85 18.21
CA GLN A 69 4.13 16.14 17.13
C GLN A 69 3.52 14.83 17.62
N PHE A 70 2.25 14.62 17.31
CA PHE A 70 1.54 13.38 17.53
C PHE A 70 1.25 12.71 16.18
N ARG A 71 1.65 11.45 16.03
CA ARG A 71 1.24 10.57 14.93
C ARG A 71 0.11 9.69 15.45
N ALA A 72 -1.10 9.95 14.97
CA ALA A 72 -2.27 9.18 15.33
C ALA A 72 -2.16 7.73 14.83
N GLY A 73 -2.75 6.82 15.60
CA GLY A 73 -2.87 5.41 15.22
C GLY A 73 -3.62 5.23 13.89
N SER A 74 -4.57 6.10 13.55
CA SER A 74 -5.22 6.15 12.23
C SER A 74 -5.53 7.58 11.77
N PRO A 75 -5.69 7.81 10.45
CA PRO A 75 -6.13 9.10 9.93
C PRO A 75 -7.43 9.54 10.59
N SER A 76 -7.46 10.72 11.19
CA SER A 76 -8.58 11.21 11.99
C SER A 76 -9.06 12.57 11.50
N ILE A 77 -10.37 12.75 11.38
CA ILE A 77 -10.98 14.07 11.16
C ILE A 77 -11.04 14.76 12.52
N VAL A 78 -10.05 15.61 12.79
CA VAL A 78 -9.95 16.37 14.03
C VAL A 78 -10.68 17.70 13.87
N THR A 79 -11.51 18.05 14.85
CA THR A 79 -12.33 19.27 14.89
C THR A 79 -12.17 20.06 16.19
N SER A 80 -11.49 19.53 17.19
CA SER A 80 -11.06 20.29 18.36
C SER A 80 -9.83 19.69 19.02
N TYR A 81 -9.19 20.46 19.89
CA TYR A 81 -8.10 20.03 20.76
C TYR A 81 -8.21 20.77 22.10
N ALA A 82 -7.54 20.26 23.12
CA ALA A 82 -7.39 20.94 24.39
C ALA A 82 -5.91 21.02 24.80
N ILE A 83 -5.55 22.10 25.49
CA ILE A 83 -4.24 22.30 26.10
C ILE A 83 -4.46 22.59 27.58
N THR A 84 -3.65 21.98 28.44
CA THR A 84 -3.67 22.23 29.89
C THR A 84 -2.35 22.87 30.35
N SER A 85 -2.43 23.96 31.10
CA SER A 85 -1.25 24.61 31.71
C SER A 85 -0.62 23.73 32.80
N ALA A 86 0.68 23.88 33.04
CA ALA A 86 1.37 23.04 34.03
C ALA A 86 1.13 23.49 35.49
N ASN A 87 1.99 23.06 36.43
CA ASN A 87 1.74 23.16 37.87
C ASN A 87 2.56 24.23 38.62
N ASP A 88 3.76 24.61 38.16
CA ASP A 88 4.68 25.52 38.90
C ASP A 88 4.87 26.98 38.39
N ALA A 89 5.02 27.27 37.08
CA ALA A 89 5.36 28.63 36.62
C ALA A 89 4.55 29.17 35.40
N ALA A 90 3.75 30.22 35.56
CA ALA A 90 2.85 30.74 34.52
C ALA A 90 3.57 31.32 33.29
N GLU A 91 4.76 31.90 33.47
CA GLU A 91 5.56 32.45 32.37
C GLU A 91 5.98 31.40 31.33
N ARG A 92 6.04 30.13 31.72
CA ARG A 92 6.47 29.02 30.86
C ARG A 92 5.33 28.39 30.07
N ASP A 93 4.08 28.69 30.41
CA ASP A 93 2.93 28.13 29.73
C ASP A 93 2.83 28.71 28.30
N PRO A 94 2.22 27.99 27.33
CA PRO A 94 2.10 28.49 25.97
C PRO A 94 1.21 29.72 25.89
N LEU A 95 1.61 30.70 25.09
CA LEU A 95 0.82 31.90 24.80
C LEU A 95 0.38 31.97 23.33
N ASN A 96 1.22 31.44 22.43
CA ASN A 96 0.98 31.46 20.99
C ASN A 96 1.27 30.09 20.40
N TRP A 97 0.43 29.62 19.48
CA TRP A 97 0.70 28.40 18.74
C TRP A 97 -0.02 28.28 17.41
N ASN A 98 0.55 27.44 16.55
CA ASN A 98 -0.13 26.91 15.38
C ASN A 98 -0.39 25.42 15.59
N PHE A 99 -1.65 25.01 15.45
CA PHE A 99 -2.02 23.61 15.36
C PHE A 99 -2.11 23.22 13.88
N GLN A 100 -1.29 22.27 13.47
CA GLN A 100 -1.14 21.85 12.08
C GLN A 100 -1.37 20.35 11.94
N ALA A 101 -1.72 19.92 10.74
CA ALA A 101 -1.88 18.52 10.40
C ALA A 101 -1.25 18.15 9.06
N SER A 102 -0.91 16.87 8.90
CA SER A 102 -0.26 16.34 7.71
C SER A 102 -0.64 14.87 7.47
N ASN A 103 -0.58 14.44 6.21
CA ASN A 103 -0.71 13.03 5.84
C ASN A 103 0.62 12.38 5.47
N ASN A 104 1.70 13.16 5.32
CA ASN A 104 3.03 12.69 4.93
C ASN A 104 4.12 13.07 5.95
N GLY A 105 3.80 13.84 6.98
CA GLY A 105 4.74 14.32 8.00
C GLY A 105 5.65 15.47 7.56
N THR A 106 5.59 15.89 6.29
CA THR A 106 6.50 16.91 5.72
C THR A 106 5.76 18.15 5.24
N THR A 107 4.61 17.98 4.59
CA THR A 107 3.72 19.06 4.15
C THR A 107 2.64 19.28 5.19
N TRP A 108 2.59 20.47 5.78
CA TRP A 108 1.72 20.78 6.90
C TRP A 108 0.63 21.77 6.49
N VAL A 109 -0.61 21.47 6.87
CA VAL A 109 -1.76 22.35 6.75
C VAL A 109 -2.06 22.90 8.14
N THR A 110 -2.17 24.22 8.28
CA THR A 110 -2.57 24.83 9.54
C THR A 110 -4.08 24.67 9.74
N LEU A 111 -4.48 23.99 10.81
CA LEU A 111 -5.87 23.76 11.21
C LEU A 111 -6.40 24.87 12.13
N ASP A 112 -5.54 25.38 13.02
CA ASP A 112 -5.89 26.46 13.94
C ASP A 112 -4.66 27.31 14.27
N THR A 113 -4.89 28.57 14.63
CA THR A 113 -3.85 29.51 15.08
C THR A 113 -4.37 30.31 16.25
N ARG A 114 -3.60 30.32 17.33
CA ARG A 114 -3.93 31.03 18.56
C ARG A 114 -2.80 31.95 18.96
N SER A 115 -3.20 33.09 19.52
CA SER A 115 -2.28 34.12 19.99
C SER A 115 -2.83 34.78 21.23
N ASN A 116 -1.96 35.16 22.16
CA ASN A 116 -2.32 35.80 23.43
C ASN A 116 -3.28 34.95 24.30
N GLU A 117 -3.14 33.63 24.25
CA GLU A 117 -3.92 32.71 25.08
C GLU A 117 -3.27 32.55 26.45
N ASP A 118 -3.72 33.32 27.42
CA ASP A 118 -3.19 33.25 28.79
C ASP A 118 -3.89 32.18 29.65
N PHE A 119 -3.20 31.62 30.64
CA PHE A 119 -3.72 30.63 31.59
C PHE A 119 -3.67 31.19 33.02
N PRO A 120 -4.68 31.97 33.45
CA PRO A 120 -4.67 32.64 34.76
C PRO A 120 -4.67 31.69 35.96
N ASN A 121 -5.03 30.42 35.77
CA ASN A 121 -4.96 29.39 36.80
C ASN A 121 -4.00 28.27 36.38
N ARG A 122 -3.42 27.58 37.36
CA ARG A 122 -2.59 26.39 37.10
C ARG A 122 -3.45 25.16 36.89
N LEU A 123 -2.93 24.19 36.13
CA LEU A 123 -3.68 23.02 35.68
C LEU A 123 -4.96 23.39 34.91
N GLN A 124 -4.98 24.57 34.29
CA GLN A 124 -6.15 25.07 33.61
C GLN A 124 -6.21 24.49 32.21
N ARG A 125 -7.28 23.75 31.95
CA ARG A 125 -7.61 23.23 30.64
C ARG A 125 -8.36 24.26 29.82
N LYS A 126 -7.94 24.47 28.57
CA LYS A 126 -8.68 25.24 27.56
C LYS A 126 -8.89 24.39 26.31
N THR A 127 -10.11 24.45 25.76
CA THR A 127 -10.52 23.69 24.57
C THR A 127 -10.77 24.64 23.41
N TYR A 128 -10.32 24.24 22.22
CA TYR A 128 -10.40 25.02 20.99
C TYR A 128 -11.02 24.18 19.88
N SER A 129 -12.09 24.69 19.27
CA SER A 129 -12.79 24.03 18.16
C SER A 129 -12.58 24.78 16.85
N PHE A 130 -12.55 24.03 15.75
CA PHE A 130 -12.40 24.54 14.39
C PHE A 130 -13.11 23.60 13.38
N SER A 131 -13.29 24.07 12.15
CA SER A 131 -13.90 23.26 11.09
C SER A 131 -12.84 22.53 10.27
N ASN A 132 -13.03 21.22 10.09
CA ASN A 132 -12.19 20.40 9.24
C ASN A 132 -12.99 19.17 8.80
N THR A 133 -12.85 18.79 7.54
CA THR A 133 -13.49 17.60 6.95
C THR A 133 -12.47 16.59 6.44
N THR A 134 -11.17 16.91 6.53
CA THR A 134 -10.08 16.09 6.01
C THR A 134 -9.48 15.28 7.15
N ALA A 135 -9.31 13.99 6.93
CA ALA A 135 -8.61 13.12 7.88
C ALA A 135 -7.09 13.32 7.75
N TYR A 136 -6.41 13.41 8.90
CA TYR A 136 -4.96 13.52 8.97
C TYR A 136 -4.34 12.49 9.91
N THR A 137 -3.14 12.02 9.59
CA THR A 137 -2.39 11.07 10.42
C THR A 137 -1.41 11.75 11.37
N TYR A 138 -0.85 12.89 10.98
CA TYR A 138 0.12 13.63 11.76
C TYR A 138 -0.48 14.94 12.22
N PHE A 139 -0.19 15.30 13.46
CA PHE A 139 -0.66 16.49 14.15
C PHE A 139 0.55 17.16 14.79
N LYS A 140 0.74 18.46 14.59
CA LYS A 140 1.89 19.21 15.11
C LYS A 140 1.40 20.49 15.77
N LEU A 141 1.91 20.75 16.97
CA LEU A 141 1.65 21.95 17.73
C LEU A 141 2.97 22.71 17.86
N ASN A 142 3.07 23.85 17.19
CA ASN A 142 4.24 24.73 17.29
C ASN A 142 3.92 25.78 18.36
N LEU A 143 4.67 25.79 19.46
CA LEU A 143 4.36 26.55 20.67
C LEU A 143 5.42 27.63 20.90
N THR A 144 4.99 28.76 21.45
CA THR A 144 5.86 29.75 22.10
C THR A 144 5.29 30.05 23.47
N ASN A 145 6.16 30.08 24.47
CA ASN A 145 5.78 30.37 25.86
C ASN A 145 5.25 31.81 26.03
N ASN A 146 4.76 32.09 27.21
CA ASN A 146 4.28 33.40 27.60
C ASN A 146 5.43 34.39 27.77
N SER A 147 6.46 34.03 28.54
CA SER A 147 7.70 34.81 28.66
C SER A 147 8.87 33.98 29.24
N GLY A 148 10.08 34.56 29.25
CA GLY A 148 11.28 33.86 29.73
C GLY A 148 11.82 32.83 28.74
N THR A 149 12.61 31.88 29.21
CA THR A 149 13.43 30.99 28.35
C THR A 149 12.96 29.54 28.30
N ILE A 150 11.89 29.16 29.00
CA ILE A 150 11.46 27.77 29.20
C ILE A 150 10.00 27.63 28.77
N LEU A 151 9.66 26.53 28.10
CA LEU A 151 8.31 26.15 27.71
C LEU A 151 7.89 24.90 28.50
N GLN A 152 6.64 24.87 28.95
CA GLN A 152 6.03 23.70 29.57
C GLN A 152 4.57 23.55 29.18
N VAL A 153 4.06 22.31 29.18
CA VAL A 153 2.65 22.00 28.94
C VAL A 153 2.28 20.74 29.71
N ALA A 154 1.13 20.73 30.40
CA ALA A 154 0.68 19.54 31.12
C ALA A 154 0.11 18.49 30.17
N GLU A 155 -0.89 18.89 29.37
CA GLU A 155 -1.63 17.95 28.50
C GLU A 155 -1.92 18.57 27.14
N TRP A 156 -1.96 17.71 26.14
CA TRP A 156 -2.46 17.98 24.80
C TRP A 156 -3.38 16.84 24.35
N GLU A 157 -4.68 17.14 24.32
CA GLU A 157 -5.71 16.17 23.90
C GLU A 157 -6.23 16.58 22.54
N ILE A 158 -6.42 15.61 21.65
CA ILE A 158 -6.82 15.87 20.26
C ILE A 158 -8.13 15.16 20.01
N TYR A 159 -9.16 15.90 19.64
CA TYR A 159 -10.52 15.39 19.57
C TYR A 159 -10.97 15.28 18.11
N GLY A 160 -11.30 14.06 17.68
CA GLY A 160 -11.71 13.79 16.31
C GLY A 160 -12.47 12.48 16.13
N THR A 161 -12.82 12.19 14.88
CA THR A 161 -13.33 10.89 14.46
C THR A 161 -12.25 10.14 13.70
N ALA A 162 -11.76 9.04 14.29
CA ALA A 162 -10.82 8.14 13.65
C ALA A 162 -11.47 7.46 12.44
N SER A 163 -10.75 7.40 11.33
CA SER A 163 -11.21 6.70 10.12
C SER A 163 -11.00 5.20 10.29
N PRO A 164 -11.99 4.37 9.93
CA PRO A 164 -11.79 2.93 9.85
C PRO A 164 -10.63 2.60 8.91
N VAL A 165 -9.77 1.68 9.34
CA VAL A 165 -8.62 1.20 8.55
C VAL A 165 -8.81 -0.25 8.12
N ALA A 166 -9.80 -0.95 8.66
CA ALA A 166 -10.24 -2.25 8.18
C ALA A 166 -11.77 -2.29 8.06
N THR A 167 -12.29 -3.15 7.18
CA THR A 167 -13.73 -3.43 7.11
C THR A 167 -13.93 -4.92 6.87
N VAL A 168 -14.67 -5.58 7.75
CA VAL A 168 -14.99 -7.01 7.65
C VAL A 168 -16.41 -7.17 7.09
N TYR A 169 -16.63 -8.27 6.36
CA TYR A 169 -17.88 -8.51 5.64
C TYR A 169 -18.41 -9.92 5.88
N GLN A 170 -19.74 -10.03 5.87
CA GLN A 170 -20.44 -11.28 6.10
C GLN A 170 -20.20 -12.33 5.01
N HIS A 171 -20.01 -11.91 3.76
CA HIS A 171 -19.90 -12.82 2.64
C HIS A 171 -18.63 -12.53 1.84
N CYS A 172 -18.18 -13.54 1.10
CA CYS A 172 -17.12 -13.36 0.11
C CYS A 172 -17.51 -12.30 -0.94
N SER A 173 -16.51 -11.78 -1.64
CA SER A 173 -16.64 -10.63 -2.54
C SER A 173 -17.19 -9.37 -1.84
N TYR A 174 -16.92 -9.21 -0.53
CA TYR A 174 -17.34 -8.05 0.27
C TYR A 174 -18.86 -7.87 0.34
N GLY A 175 -19.60 -8.97 0.34
CA GLY A 175 -21.06 -8.98 0.40
C GLY A 175 -21.63 -9.02 1.82
N GLY A 176 -22.95 -8.88 1.93
CA GLY A 176 -23.69 -8.92 3.20
C GLY A 176 -23.43 -7.69 4.08
N TYR A 177 -23.52 -7.84 5.41
CA TYR A 177 -23.22 -6.74 6.31
C TYR A 177 -21.73 -6.36 6.28
N ALA A 178 -21.43 -5.13 6.66
CA ALA A 178 -20.07 -4.61 6.75
C ALA A 178 -19.83 -3.95 8.12
N VAL A 179 -18.71 -4.28 8.76
CA VAL A 179 -18.29 -3.67 10.02
C VAL A 179 -16.95 -2.99 9.83
N ALA A 180 -16.94 -1.66 9.93
CA ALA A 180 -15.75 -0.84 9.78
C ALA A 180 -15.03 -0.69 11.14
N LEU A 181 -13.72 -0.89 11.14
CA LEU A 181 -12.90 -0.97 12.35
C LEU A 181 -11.72 0.02 12.28
N THR A 182 -11.55 0.81 13.33
CA THR A 182 -10.34 1.62 13.57
C THR A 182 -9.24 0.76 14.21
N PRO A 183 -7.99 1.21 14.34
CA PRO A 183 -7.00 0.51 15.17
C PRO A 183 -7.52 0.30 16.59
N GLY A 184 -7.17 -0.84 17.18
CA GLY A 184 -7.62 -1.24 18.50
C GLY A 184 -7.92 -2.73 18.60
N THR A 185 -8.44 -3.13 19.75
CA THR A 185 -8.81 -4.51 20.03
C THR A 185 -10.32 -4.61 20.22
N TYR A 186 -10.92 -5.67 19.67
CA TYR A 186 -12.36 -5.87 19.63
C TYR A 186 -12.70 -7.29 20.10
N THR A 187 -13.26 -7.39 21.31
CA THR A 187 -13.86 -8.63 21.81
C THR A 187 -15.17 -8.91 21.05
N LEU A 188 -15.72 -10.11 21.22
CA LEU A 188 -17.00 -10.50 20.62
C LEU A 188 -18.10 -9.48 20.94
N SER A 189 -18.21 -9.07 22.21
CA SER A 189 -19.20 -8.08 22.63
C SER A 189 -19.01 -6.73 21.92
N ALA A 190 -17.78 -6.28 21.73
CA ALA A 190 -17.47 -5.04 21.03
C ALA A 190 -17.82 -5.11 19.53
N LEU A 191 -17.67 -6.28 18.91
CA LEU A 191 -18.00 -6.52 17.51
C LEU A 191 -19.51 -6.65 17.29
N GLN A 192 -20.21 -7.36 18.18
CA GLN A 192 -21.68 -7.47 18.16
C GLN A 192 -22.36 -6.12 18.33
N ALA A 193 -21.84 -5.26 19.21
CA ALA A 193 -22.31 -3.88 19.35
C ALA A 193 -22.18 -3.05 18.06
N ARG A 194 -21.31 -3.48 17.13
CA ARG A 194 -21.10 -2.88 15.81
C ARG A 194 -21.84 -3.61 14.68
N GLY A 195 -22.67 -4.60 15.02
CA GLY A 195 -23.48 -5.36 14.06
C GLY A 195 -22.79 -6.59 13.46
N MET A 196 -21.62 -6.99 13.97
CA MET A 196 -20.99 -8.25 13.55
C MET A 196 -21.72 -9.44 14.17
N VAL A 197 -22.01 -10.46 13.38
CA VAL A 197 -22.51 -11.75 13.88
C VAL A 197 -21.31 -12.64 14.18
N ASN A 198 -21.35 -13.36 15.30
CA ASN A 198 -20.26 -14.27 15.67
C ASN A 198 -20.11 -15.35 14.61
N ASN A 199 -18.88 -15.72 14.25
CA ASN A 199 -18.63 -16.83 13.32
C ASN A 199 -19.33 -16.62 11.97
N ASP A 200 -19.30 -15.40 11.44
CA ASP A 200 -20.04 -15.04 10.21
C ASP A 200 -19.29 -13.97 9.40
N VAL A 201 -17.94 -13.99 9.47
CA VAL A 201 -17.06 -13.11 8.67
C VAL A 201 -16.41 -13.96 7.59
N SER A 202 -16.57 -13.55 6.34
CA SER A 202 -16.06 -14.28 5.18
C SER A 202 -15.13 -13.46 4.28
N SER A 203 -15.02 -12.13 4.44
CA SER A 203 -14.03 -11.32 3.69
C SER A 203 -13.65 -10.04 4.41
N VAL A 204 -12.55 -9.40 3.98
CA VAL A 204 -12.02 -8.21 4.64
C VAL A 204 -11.31 -7.25 3.68
N ARG A 205 -11.45 -5.95 3.94
CA ARG A 205 -10.60 -4.90 3.37
C ARG A 205 -9.68 -4.34 4.42
N VAL A 206 -8.42 -4.09 4.07
CA VAL A 206 -7.40 -3.56 4.98
C VAL A 206 -6.65 -2.43 4.30
N THR A 207 -6.63 -1.27 4.94
CA THR A 207 -5.88 -0.11 4.48
C THR A 207 -4.38 -0.40 4.58
N ALA A 208 -3.62 -0.06 3.53
CA ALA A 208 -2.18 -0.26 3.50
C ALA A 208 -1.50 0.38 4.73
N GLY A 209 -0.54 -0.33 5.33
CA GLY A 209 0.13 0.10 6.57
C GLY A 209 -0.56 -0.39 7.86
N TYR A 210 -1.67 -1.11 7.74
CA TYR A 210 -2.37 -1.75 8.85
C TYR A 210 -2.46 -3.25 8.64
N LYS A 211 -2.68 -3.94 9.75
CA LYS A 211 -3.03 -5.36 9.78
C LYS A 211 -4.25 -5.57 10.63
N ILE A 212 -5.02 -6.59 10.27
CA ILE A 212 -6.12 -7.11 11.05
C ILE A 212 -5.80 -8.56 11.40
N ILE A 213 -6.00 -8.93 12.66
CA ILE A 213 -5.80 -10.28 13.17
C ILE A 213 -7.14 -10.77 13.66
N PHE A 214 -7.64 -11.82 13.02
CA PHE A 214 -8.84 -12.56 13.40
C PHE A 214 -8.47 -13.65 14.39
N PHE A 215 -9.37 -13.94 15.33
CA PHE A 215 -9.23 -15.01 16.31
C PHE A 215 -10.51 -15.85 16.33
N ASP A 216 -10.38 -17.18 16.38
CA ASP A 216 -11.51 -18.12 16.41
C ASP A 216 -12.17 -18.24 17.80
N GLN A 217 -11.62 -17.58 18.82
CA GLN A 217 -12.18 -17.47 20.15
C GLN A 217 -12.21 -16.00 20.62
N ASP A 218 -12.99 -15.75 21.66
CA ASP A 218 -13.08 -14.41 22.27
C ASP A 218 -11.81 -14.09 23.08
N ASN A 219 -11.62 -12.81 23.39
CA ASN A 219 -10.45 -12.30 24.13
C ASN A 219 -9.11 -12.65 23.47
N PHE A 220 -9.08 -12.68 22.13
CA PHE A 220 -7.87 -12.85 21.32
C PHE A 220 -7.15 -14.19 21.57
N ALA A 221 -7.93 -15.25 21.82
CA ALA A 221 -7.44 -16.60 22.04
C ALA A 221 -7.66 -17.50 20.81
N GLY A 222 -7.10 -18.71 20.86
CA GLY A 222 -7.32 -19.73 19.85
C GLY A 222 -6.49 -19.54 18.57
N THR A 223 -6.98 -20.06 17.45
CA THR A 223 -6.33 -19.93 16.14
C THR A 223 -6.49 -18.51 15.63
N SER A 224 -5.43 -17.97 15.03
CA SER A 224 -5.45 -16.62 14.48
C SER A 224 -5.14 -16.58 12.99
N LEU A 225 -5.77 -15.65 12.26
CA LEU A 225 -5.45 -15.31 10.88
C LEU A 225 -5.11 -13.81 10.79
N GLU A 226 -3.92 -13.49 10.28
CA GLU A 226 -3.49 -12.11 10.04
C GLU A 226 -3.65 -11.74 8.55
N LYS A 227 -4.23 -10.56 8.28
CA LYS A 227 -4.30 -9.95 6.94
C LYS A 227 -3.74 -8.53 6.96
N THR A 228 -2.88 -8.21 6.00
CA THR A 228 -2.28 -6.87 5.80
C THR A 228 -2.81 -6.16 4.55
N GLY A 229 -3.79 -6.75 3.88
CA GLY A 229 -4.41 -6.25 2.66
C GLY A 229 -5.77 -6.89 2.45
N ASP A 230 -6.46 -6.42 1.41
CA ASP A 230 -7.77 -6.92 1.00
C ASP A 230 -7.74 -8.43 0.74
N ASP A 231 -8.81 -9.10 1.15
CA ASP A 231 -9.07 -10.52 0.92
C ASP A 231 -10.55 -10.70 0.63
N ASP A 232 -10.85 -11.14 -0.58
CA ASP A 232 -12.21 -11.29 -1.06
C ASP A 232 -12.89 -12.56 -0.54
N CYS A 233 -12.18 -13.51 0.07
CA CYS A 233 -12.78 -14.70 0.66
C CYS A 233 -11.82 -15.38 1.66
N LEU A 234 -12.21 -15.54 2.92
CA LEU A 234 -11.40 -16.22 3.95
C LEU A 234 -11.48 -17.76 3.87
N VAL A 235 -12.16 -18.29 2.85
CA VAL A 235 -12.32 -19.73 2.62
C VAL A 235 -10.98 -20.38 2.26
N ASN A 236 -10.14 -19.70 1.46
CA ASN A 236 -8.81 -20.20 1.06
C ASN A 236 -7.86 -20.40 2.24
N GLU A 237 -8.07 -19.68 3.33
CA GLU A 237 -7.30 -19.76 4.56
C GLU A 237 -7.92 -20.71 5.59
N ASN A 238 -9.03 -21.39 5.25
CA ASN A 238 -9.83 -22.20 6.17
C ASN A 238 -10.29 -21.41 7.42
N PHE A 239 -10.55 -20.10 7.27
CA PHE A 239 -10.95 -19.22 8.38
C PHE A 239 -12.34 -18.58 8.19
N ASN A 240 -13.08 -19.05 7.17
CA ASN A 240 -14.43 -18.61 6.88
C ASN A 240 -15.38 -18.90 8.04
N ASP A 241 -16.15 -17.89 8.46
CA ASP A 241 -17.19 -18.04 9.49
C ASP A 241 -16.63 -18.51 10.84
N LEU A 242 -15.36 -18.22 11.13
CA LEU A 242 -14.72 -18.59 12.41
C LEU A 242 -14.42 -17.38 13.31
N THR A 243 -14.48 -16.16 12.79
CA THR A 243 -14.05 -14.98 13.55
C THR A 243 -14.96 -14.71 14.76
N THR A 244 -14.35 -14.70 15.95
CA THR A 244 -15.00 -14.35 17.23
C THR A 244 -14.43 -13.06 17.84
N SER A 245 -13.13 -12.79 17.74
CA SER A 245 -12.52 -11.52 18.17
C SER A 245 -11.48 -11.01 17.18
N ILE A 246 -11.17 -9.71 17.22
CA ILE A 246 -10.34 -9.03 16.22
C ILE A 246 -9.35 -8.07 16.88
N ARG A 247 -8.11 -8.03 16.39
CA ARG A 247 -7.20 -6.89 16.61
C ARG A 247 -6.94 -6.17 15.30
N VAL A 248 -6.93 -4.84 15.33
CA VAL A 248 -6.52 -4.00 14.21
C VAL A 248 -5.32 -3.19 14.67
N GLU A 249 -4.18 -3.43 14.06
CA GLU A 249 -2.90 -2.87 14.48
C GLU A 249 -2.27 -2.12 13.32
N GLN A 250 -1.56 -1.04 13.62
CA GLN A 250 -0.64 -0.48 12.64
C GLN A 250 0.51 -1.47 12.46
N VAL A 251 0.96 -1.67 11.22
CA VAL A 251 2.18 -2.44 10.98
C VAL A 251 3.36 -1.62 11.49
N THR A 252 3.75 -1.83 12.74
CA THR A 252 4.99 -1.30 13.33
C THR A 252 6.16 -2.09 12.74
N GLY A 253 6.55 -1.67 11.54
CA GLY A 253 7.58 -2.33 10.73
C GLY A 253 7.96 -1.53 9.48
N GLY A 254 7.27 -0.43 9.17
CA GLY A 254 7.78 0.64 8.32
C GLY A 254 8.32 1.77 9.21
N GLY A 255 9.61 1.76 9.52
CA GLY A 255 10.30 2.85 10.22
C GLY A 255 10.05 4.18 9.53
N ASP A 256 10.16 5.27 10.30
CA ASP A 256 10.03 6.61 9.75
C ASP A 256 11.17 6.89 8.76
N TRP A 257 10.85 6.85 7.46
CA TRP A 257 11.78 7.16 6.37
C TRP A 257 11.91 8.66 6.11
N SER A 258 11.24 9.54 6.87
CA SER A 258 11.22 11.00 6.64
C SER A 258 12.61 11.64 6.71
N ASN A 259 13.50 11.09 7.52
CA ASN A 259 14.89 11.53 7.67
C ASN A 259 15.87 10.69 6.86
N PHE A 260 15.40 9.73 6.07
CA PHE A 260 16.27 8.93 5.21
C PHE A 260 16.76 9.79 4.05
N VAL A 261 18.08 9.98 3.99
CA VAL A 261 18.71 10.70 2.89
C VAL A 261 18.78 9.76 1.69
N LEU A 262 17.93 10.01 0.69
CA LEU A 262 17.99 9.28 -0.58
C LEU A 262 19.35 9.52 -1.27
N PRO A 263 19.86 8.52 -2.00
CA PRO A 263 21.12 8.67 -2.73
C PRO A 263 21.01 9.80 -3.76
N THR A 264 22.18 10.36 -4.10
CA THR A 264 22.29 11.25 -5.25
C THR A 264 22.03 10.44 -6.52
N VAL A 265 21.10 10.91 -7.34
CA VAL A 265 20.76 10.27 -8.61
C VAL A 265 21.37 11.09 -9.76
N VAL A 266 22.08 10.40 -10.65
CA VAL A 266 22.69 10.98 -11.85
C VAL A 266 22.17 10.22 -13.07
N PHE A 267 21.81 10.95 -14.12
CA PHE A 267 21.44 10.38 -15.41
C PHE A 267 22.40 10.85 -16.50
N GLN A 268 22.80 9.93 -17.38
CA GLN A 268 23.65 10.21 -18.54
C GLN A 268 23.08 9.50 -19.77
N ASP A 269 22.96 10.25 -20.87
CA ASP A 269 22.65 9.70 -22.19
C ASP A 269 23.88 9.85 -23.08
N LEU A 270 24.53 8.73 -23.37
CA LEU A 270 25.72 8.67 -24.20
C LEU A 270 25.37 8.36 -25.67
N SER A 271 24.09 8.19 -26.00
CA SER A 271 23.64 7.85 -27.35
C SER A 271 22.31 8.54 -27.72
N PRO A 272 22.27 9.89 -27.66
CA PRO A 272 21.03 10.67 -27.76
C PRO A 272 20.35 10.60 -29.13
N SER A 273 21.09 10.22 -30.18
CA SER A 273 20.55 10.06 -31.53
C SER A 273 20.00 8.66 -31.82
N SER A 274 20.17 7.71 -30.89
CA SER A 274 19.67 6.34 -31.08
C SER A 274 18.15 6.28 -30.94
N ALA A 275 17.51 5.40 -31.70
CA ALA A 275 16.06 5.17 -31.60
C ALA A 275 15.65 4.74 -30.17
N GLY A 276 16.51 3.96 -29.51
CA GLY A 276 16.34 3.55 -28.12
C GLY A 276 16.38 4.71 -27.13
N SER A 277 17.29 5.68 -27.29
CA SER A 277 17.30 6.90 -26.46
C SER A 277 16.02 7.71 -26.66
N ILE A 278 15.59 7.91 -27.90
CA ILE A 278 14.34 8.63 -28.20
C ILE A 278 13.14 7.94 -27.51
N THR A 279 13.08 6.61 -27.58
CA THR A 279 12.07 5.79 -26.89
C THR A 279 12.17 5.91 -25.38
N PHE A 280 13.39 5.89 -24.81
CA PHE A 280 13.63 6.05 -23.39
C PHE A 280 13.09 7.37 -22.86
N HIS A 281 13.41 8.50 -23.50
CA HIS A 281 12.95 9.83 -23.07
C HIS A 281 11.43 9.98 -23.18
N ARG A 282 10.78 9.27 -24.11
CA ARG A 282 9.32 9.21 -24.20
C ARG A 282 8.71 8.42 -23.05
N ALA A 283 9.30 7.27 -22.70
CA ALA A 283 8.83 6.40 -21.61
C ALA A 283 9.17 6.95 -20.21
N ILE A 284 10.26 7.73 -20.09
CA ILE A 284 10.77 8.31 -18.84
C ILE A 284 11.19 9.78 -19.10
N PRO A 285 10.23 10.72 -19.09
CA PRO A 285 10.51 12.12 -19.39
C PRO A 285 11.40 12.83 -18.35
N ASP A 286 11.35 12.39 -17.09
CA ASP A 286 12.25 12.84 -16.02
C ASP A 286 12.98 11.62 -15.42
N PRO A 287 14.15 11.24 -15.95
CA PRO A 287 14.91 10.09 -15.49
C PRO A 287 15.38 10.23 -14.05
N VAL A 288 15.81 11.42 -13.63
CA VAL A 288 16.35 11.67 -12.29
C VAL A 288 15.24 11.55 -11.25
N ALA A 289 14.10 12.20 -11.45
CA ALA A 289 12.98 12.10 -10.52
C ALA A 289 12.38 10.68 -10.51
N THR A 290 12.25 10.06 -11.68
CA THR A 290 11.73 8.68 -11.78
C THR A 290 12.59 7.71 -10.97
N MET A 291 13.91 7.71 -11.17
CA MET A 291 14.83 6.87 -10.41
C MET A 291 14.79 7.17 -8.91
N ARG A 292 14.83 8.46 -8.54
CA ARG A 292 14.76 8.87 -7.13
C ARG A 292 13.49 8.33 -6.45
N ASN A 293 12.36 8.39 -7.14
CA ASN A 293 11.07 7.89 -6.62
C ASN A 293 10.98 6.36 -6.57
N SER A 294 11.84 5.64 -7.30
CA SER A 294 11.88 4.17 -7.26
C SER A 294 12.70 3.59 -6.11
N ILE A 295 13.64 4.37 -5.54
CA ILE A 295 14.58 3.88 -4.52
C ILE A 295 13.89 3.54 -3.20
N LEU A 296 13.02 4.42 -2.68
CA LEU A 296 12.38 4.16 -1.39
C LEU A 296 11.45 2.93 -1.42
N PRO A 297 10.55 2.76 -2.41
CA PRO A 297 9.75 1.54 -2.54
C PRO A 297 10.59 0.26 -2.64
N MET A 298 11.75 0.31 -3.30
CA MET A 298 12.71 -0.78 -3.38
C MET A 298 13.28 -1.13 -1.99
N LEU A 299 13.80 -0.13 -1.26
CA LEU A 299 14.36 -0.34 0.09
C LEU A 299 13.32 -0.91 1.06
N GLN A 300 12.08 -0.44 0.99
CA GLN A 300 10.98 -0.90 1.84
C GLN A 300 10.60 -2.37 1.63
N LYS A 301 11.08 -3.03 0.57
CA LYS A 301 10.90 -4.48 0.39
C LYS A 301 11.85 -5.33 1.22
N ILE A 302 12.99 -4.77 1.64
CA ILE A 302 14.07 -5.52 2.31
C ILE A 302 14.59 -4.88 3.59
N TYR A 303 14.04 -3.72 3.96
CA TYR A 303 14.32 -3.02 5.21
C TYR A 303 13.03 -2.57 5.88
N SER A 304 12.98 -2.76 7.19
CA SER A 304 11.89 -2.23 8.02
C SER A 304 11.97 -0.71 8.12
N GLY A 305 13.17 -0.12 8.20
CA GLY A 305 13.34 1.33 8.29
C GLY A 305 14.80 1.76 8.20
N PRO A 306 15.09 3.07 8.27
CA PRO A 306 16.46 3.58 8.24
C PRO A 306 17.36 3.03 9.36
N ASN A 307 16.76 2.73 10.52
CA ASN A 307 17.47 2.18 11.69
C ASN A 307 17.75 0.67 11.58
N ASP A 308 17.29 0.00 10.51
CA ASP A 308 17.51 -1.42 10.25
C ASP A 308 18.87 -1.68 9.60
N ASN A 309 19.89 -0.90 10.00
CA ASN A 309 21.25 -0.96 9.47
C ASN A 309 21.30 -1.00 7.93
N VAL A 310 20.53 -0.13 7.28
CA VAL A 310 20.53 0.02 5.82
C VAL A 310 21.97 0.24 5.36
N ARG A 311 22.47 -0.61 4.44
CA ARG A 311 23.83 -0.42 3.93
C ARG A 311 23.93 0.93 3.23
N THR A 312 25.12 1.52 3.31
CA THR A 312 25.44 2.78 2.66
C THR A 312 25.06 2.73 1.18
N PHE A 313 24.11 3.57 0.77
CA PHE A 313 23.71 3.78 -0.62
C PHE A 313 23.66 5.29 -0.86
N THR A 314 24.74 5.85 -1.39
CA THR A 314 24.99 7.29 -1.48
C THR A 314 24.79 7.84 -2.88
N LYS A 315 24.96 7.01 -3.92
CA LYS A 315 24.85 7.45 -5.31
C LYS A 315 24.37 6.35 -6.25
N LEU A 316 23.43 6.71 -7.13
CA LEU A 316 22.97 5.89 -8.25
C LEU A 316 23.16 6.65 -9.55
N THR A 317 23.86 6.05 -10.51
CA THR A 317 24.04 6.61 -11.86
C THR A 317 23.36 5.70 -12.87
N LEU A 318 22.43 6.23 -13.67
CA LEU A 318 21.88 5.54 -14.83
C LEU A 318 22.51 6.10 -16.10
N ILE A 319 23.03 5.21 -16.93
CA ILE A 319 23.65 5.50 -18.21
C ILE A 319 22.83 4.76 -19.28
N ILE A 320 22.44 5.46 -20.35
CA ILE A 320 21.96 4.80 -21.57
C ILE A 320 23.00 4.98 -22.68
N GLU A 321 23.34 3.89 -23.36
CA GLU A 321 24.38 3.84 -24.39
C GLU A 321 24.03 2.80 -25.46
N ASP A 322 24.49 3.02 -26.69
CA ASP A 322 24.36 2.06 -27.78
C ASP A 322 25.43 0.95 -27.71
N TYR A 323 25.03 -0.22 -27.25
CA TYR A 323 25.88 -1.42 -27.24
C TYR A 323 25.04 -2.71 -27.30
N ASP A 324 25.70 -3.84 -27.61
CA ASP A 324 25.05 -5.16 -27.58
C ASP A 324 24.95 -5.69 -26.15
N GLY A 325 23.73 -5.96 -25.70
CA GLY A 325 23.46 -6.42 -24.33
C GLY A 325 22.12 -5.89 -23.81
N VAL A 326 21.87 -6.08 -22.52
CA VAL A 326 20.65 -5.62 -21.83
C VAL A 326 20.98 -4.47 -20.88
N ALA A 327 21.70 -4.81 -19.82
CA ALA A 327 22.18 -3.89 -18.82
C ALA A 327 23.42 -4.46 -18.16
N GLU A 328 24.27 -3.58 -17.64
CA GLU A 328 25.44 -3.92 -16.84
C GLU A 328 25.52 -2.95 -15.68
N ALA A 329 25.96 -3.44 -14.52
CA ALA A 329 26.13 -2.58 -13.37
C ALA A 329 27.45 -2.82 -12.66
N TRP A 330 28.02 -1.73 -12.15
CA TRP A 330 29.30 -1.73 -11.46
C TRP A 330 29.30 -0.66 -10.36
N GLY A 331 30.27 -0.74 -9.46
CA GLY A 331 30.40 0.18 -8.35
C GLY A 331 30.69 -0.55 -7.04
N GLY A 332 30.85 0.23 -5.98
CA GLY A 332 31.18 -0.22 -4.63
C GLY A 332 31.17 0.95 -3.66
N GLY A 333 31.30 0.67 -2.36
CA GLY A 333 31.36 1.72 -1.33
C GLY A 333 30.07 2.57 -1.21
N GLY A 334 28.94 2.01 -1.62
CA GLY A 334 27.63 2.68 -1.61
C GLY A 334 27.30 3.47 -2.87
N GLU A 335 28.13 3.39 -3.91
CA GLU A 335 27.82 3.91 -5.24
C GLU A 335 27.54 2.78 -6.24
N ARG A 336 26.57 2.99 -7.11
CA ARG A 336 26.23 2.07 -8.21
C ARG A 336 26.01 2.82 -9.51
N SER A 337 26.61 2.33 -10.57
CA SER A 337 26.36 2.76 -11.94
C SER A 337 25.69 1.62 -12.69
N ILE A 338 24.61 1.92 -13.38
CA ILE A 338 23.83 0.99 -14.19
C ILE A 338 23.84 1.54 -15.60
N ARG A 339 24.38 0.77 -16.53
CA ARG A 339 24.29 1.04 -17.97
C ARG A 339 23.19 0.18 -18.56
N VAL A 340 22.32 0.78 -19.37
CA VAL A 340 21.24 0.10 -20.09
C VAL A 340 21.43 0.31 -21.59
N SER A 341 21.33 -0.76 -22.37
CA SER A 341 21.49 -0.70 -23.82
C SER A 341 20.32 0.02 -24.48
N THR A 342 20.60 1.03 -25.31
CA THR A 342 19.59 1.63 -26.18
C THR A 342 19.06 0.63 -27.22
N ARG A 343 19.84 -0.38 -27.62
CA ARG A 343 19.36 -1.48 -28.48
C ARG A 343 18.32 -2.33 -27.76
N HIS A 344 18.56 -2.67 -26.49
CA HIS A 344 17.58 -3.40 -25.67
C HIS A 344 16.29 -2.59 -25.51
N ILE A 345 16.40 -1.31 -25.15
CA ILE A 345 15.24 -0.42 -25.01
C ILE A 345 14.41 -0.39 -26.31
N GLN A 346 15.07 -0.25 -27.47
CA GLN A 346 14.39 -0.27 -28.75
C GLN A 346 13.76 -1.65 -29.05
N ASN A 347 14.42 -2.75 -28.69
CA ASN A 347 13.89 -4.09 -28.90
C ASN A 347 12.62 -4.35 -28.05
N VAL A 348 12.63 -3.92 -26.78
CA VAL A 348 11.47 -4.00 -25.89
C VAL A 348 10.31 -3.20 -26.48
N TYR A 349 10.58 -2.00 -27.00
CA TYR A 349 9.57 -1.21 -27.68
C TYR A 349 9.08 -1.90 -28.97
N ASN A 350 9.97 -2.42 -29.80
CA ASN A 350 9.59 -3.10 -31.05
C ASN A 350 8.69 -4.32 -30.80
N GLN A 351 8.91 -5.05 -29.71
CA GLN A 351 8.12 -6.23 -29.34
C GLN A 351 6.77 -5.88 -28.72
N SER A 352 6.70 -4.77 -27.97
CA SER A 352 5.51 -4.39 -27.22
C SER A 352 4.68 -3.30 -27.87
N ASN A 353 5.29 -2.50 -28.74
CA ASN A 353 4.83 -1.22 -29.26
C ASN A 353 4.23 -0.31 -28.17
N ASN A 354 4.82 -0.33 -26.96
CA ASN A 354 4.24 0.30 -25.78
C ASN A 354 5.32 0.88 -24.84
N ASP A 355 5.30 2.21 -24.66
CA ASP A 355 6.23 2.92 -23.77
C ASP A 355 6.07 2.52 -22.29
N ALA A 356 4.87 2.11 -21.86
CA ALA A 356 4.66 1.65 -20.48
C ALA A 356 5.40 0.33 -20.21
N THR A 357 5.50 -0.55 -21.20
CA THR A 357 6.29 -1.79 -21.12
C THR A 357 7.78 -1.47 -21.04
N VAL A 358 8.24 -0.53 -21.87
CA VAL A 358 9.63 -0.02 -21.83
C VAL A 358 9.95 0.58 -20.46
N ARG A 359 9.08 1.45 -19.95
CA ARG A 359 9.20 2.05 -18.61
C ARG A 359 9.29 0.97 -17.54
N THR A 360 8.41 -0.03 -17.58
CA THR A 360 8.38 -1.12 -16.60
C THR A 360 9.65 -1.95 -16.63
N GLU A 361 10.18 -2.25 -17.83
CA GLU A 361 11.43 -2.99 -17.99
C GLU A 361 12.62 -2.21 -17.43
N ILE A 362 12.75 -0.92 -17.75
CA ILE A 362 13.81 -0.05 -17.22
C ILE A 362 13.73 0.04 -15.70
N LEU A 363 12.54 0.28 -15.14
CA LEU A 363 12.33 0.31 -13.69
C LEU A 363 12.64 -1.05 -13.04
N GLY A 364 12.37 -2.15 -13.72
CA GLY A 364 12.69 -3.50 -13.27
C GLY A 364 14.20 -3.75 -13.23
N ILE A 365 14.93 -3.33 -14.28
CA ILE A 365 16.41 -3.36 -14.30
C ILE A 365 16.97 -2.50 -13.16
N LEU A 366 16.49 -1.26 -13.04
CA LEU A 366 16.92 -0.33 -11.98
C LEU A 366 16.71 -0.92 -10.58
N SER A 367 15.53 -1.49 -10.32
CA SER A 367 15.20 -2.07 -9.02
C SER A 367 16.06 -3.29 -8.70
N HIS A 368 16.29 -4.17 -9.68
CA HIS A 368 17.18 -5.32 -9.51
C HIS A 368 18.62 -4.85 -9.20
N GLU A 369 19.19 -4.01 -10.06
CA GLU A 369 20.60 -3.63 -9.95
C GLU A 369 20.92 -2.71 -8.78
N ALA A 370 19.99 -1.83 -8.39
CA ALA A 370 20.15 -0.99 -7.21
C ALA A 370 20.00 -1.79 -5.91
N THR A 371 19.24 -2.90 -5.91
CA THR A 371 19.10 -3.76 -4.73
C THR A 371 20.44 -4.35 -4.31
N HIS A 372 21.30 -4.73 -5.25
CA HIS A 372 22.68 -5.19 -4.98
C HIS A 372 23.53 -4.20 -4.19
N THR A 373 23.20 -2.90 -4.20
CA THR A 373 23.91 -1.86 -3.46
C THR A 373 23.46 -1.77 -2.01
N ALA A 374 22.19 -2.10 -1.76
CA ALA A 374 21.54 -1.93 -0.47
C ALA A 374 21.48 -3.23 0.33
N GLN A 375 21.26 -4.38 -0.30
CA GLN A 375 21.09 -5.66 0.37
C GLN A 375 22.36 -6.11 1.13
N HIS A 376 22.17 -6.87 2.21
CA HIS A 376 23.30 -7.51 2.89
C HIS A 376 23.92 -8.63 2.05
N GLU A 377 25.12 -9.04 2.42
CA GLU A 377 25.83 -10.15 1.76
C GLU A 377 25.94 -11.32 2.74
N PRO A 378 25.55 -12.54 2.33
CA PRO A 378 25.52 -13.68 3.23
C PRO A 378 26.93 -14.15 3.58
N LYS A 379 27.21 -14.28 4.88
CA LYS A 379 28.52 -14.69 5.40
C LYS A 379 28.73 -16.19 5.28
N ASN A 380 29.92 -16.61 4.85
CA ASN A 380 30.33 -18.01 4.73
C ASN A 380 29.38 -18.89 3.88
N ALA A 381 28.78 -18.31 2.83
CA ALA A 381 27.74 -18.94 2.00
C ALA A 381 28.26 -19.40 0.62
N GLY A 382 29.58 -19.56 0.46
CA GLY A 382 30.22 -19.76 -0.84
C GLY A 382 30.50 -18.44 -1.58
N GLY A 383 30.91 -18.54 -2.85
CA GLY A 383 31.22 -17.39 -3.70
C GLY A 383 30.12 -17.10 -4.73
N TYR A 384 30.32 -16.09 -5.56
CA TYR A 384 29.41 -15.73 -6.65
C TYR A 384 29.53 -16.72 -7.82
N GLN A 385 28.96 -17.91 -7.64
CA GLN A 385 28.90 -18.97 -8.64
C GLN A 385 27.49 -19.59 -8.63
N GLY A 386 26.95 -19.88 -9.81
CA GLY A 386 25.65 -20.54 -9.97
C GLY A 386 25.49 -21.77 -9.08
N GLY A 387 24.35 -21.90 -8.40
CA GLY A 387 24.02 -23.02 -7.52
C GLY A 387 24.56 -22.93 -6.09
N THR A 388 25.26 -21.86 -5.73
CA THR A 388 25.71 -21.57 -4.36
C THR A 388 24.62 -20.84 -3.54
N GLU A 389 24.71 -20.94 -2.21
CA GLU A 389 23.83 -20.20 -1.29
C GLU A 389 23.98 -18.69 -1.51
N PHE A 390 25.22 -18.22 -1.67
CA PHE A 390 25.55 -16.82 -1.92
C PHE A 390 24.89 -16.29 -3.20
N PHE A 391 25.10 -16.96 -4.33
CA PHE A 391 24.51 -16.53 -5.62
C PHE A 391 22.98 -16.55 -5.60
N GLY A 392 22.38 -17.63 -5.07
CA GLY A 392 20.93 -17.75 -4.93
C GLY A 392 20.32 -16.62 -4.11
N PHE A 393 20.95 -16.26 -3.00
CA PHE A 393 20.52 -15.13 -2.17
C PHE A 393 20.69 -13.80 -2.91
N ILE A 394 21.88 -13.53 -3.46
CA ILE A 394 22.19 -12.22 -4.03
C ILE A 394 21.24 -11.89 -5.17
N GLU A 395 21.17 -12.78 -6.17
CA GLU A 395 20.32 -12.58 -7.34
C GLU A 395 18.83 -12.79 -7.02
N GLY A 396 18.52 -13.68 -6.07
CA GLY A 396 17.15 -13.94 -5.66
C GLY A 396 16.50 -12.76 -4.96
N VAL A 397 17.20 -12.09 -4.03
CA VAL A 397 16.66 -10.91 -3.33
C VAL A 397 16.46 -9.76 -4.31
N ALA A 398 17.42 -9.50 -5.20
CA ALA A 398 17.29 -8.47 -6.24
C ALA A 398 16.08 -8.70 -7.15
N ASP A 399 15.88 -9.93 -7.63
CA ASP A 399 14.70 -10.26 -8.45
C ASP A 399 13.39 -10.30 -7.64
N TYR A 400 13.42 -10.69 -6.37
CA TYR A 400 12.27 -10.56 -5.47
C TYR A 400 11.79 -9.11 -5.36
N VAL A 401 12.70 -8.15 -5.18
CA VAL A 401 12.33 -6.73 -5.09
C VAL A 401 11.68 -6.28 -6.39
N ARG A 402 12.29 -6.60 -7.54
CA ARG A 402 11.70 -6.36 -8.86
C ARG A 402 10.30 -6.96 -8.99
N ILE A 403 10.12 -8.22 -8.61
CA ILE A 403 8.86 -8.96 -8.75
C ILE A 403 7.78 -8.37 -7.84
N SER A 404 8.11 -8.10 -6.57
CA SER A 404 7.19 -7.58 -5.55
C SER A 404 6.74 -6.14 -5.80
N LEU A 405 7.42 -5.40 -6.68
CA LEU A 405 7.02 -4.09 -7.21
C LEU A 405 6.17 -4.20 -8.49
N GLY A 406 5.90 -5.40 -8.99
CA GLY A 406 5.15 -5.62 -10.23
C GLY A 406 5.96 -5.37 -11.51
N LEU A 407 7.29 -5.22 -11.41
CA LEU A 407 8.16 -4.81 -12.52
C LEU A 407 8.68 -6.01 -13.33
N HIS A 408 7.82 -6.99 -13.61
CA HIS A 408 8.20 -8.26 -14.22
C HIS A 408 7.25 -8.75 -15.35
N PRO A 409 6.68 -7.89 -16.20
CA PRO A 409 5.66 -8.28 -17.18
C PRO A 409 6.15 -9.31 -18.22
N THR A 410 7.46 -9.43 -18.40
CA THR A 410 8.11 -10.37 -19.34
C THR A 410 8.67 -11.61 -18.65
N ARG A 411 8.50 -11.76 -17.34
CA ARG A 411 9.05 -12.87 -16.55
C ARG A 411 7.91 -13.65 -15.89
N SER A 412 8.12 -14.94 -15.71
CA SER A 412 7.14 -15.83 -15.09
C SER A 412 7.84 -16.92 -14.30
N PRO A 413 7.21 -17.45 -13.23
CA PRO A 413 7.77 -18.54 -12.45
C PRO A 413 7.92 -19.79 -13.33
N GLN A 414 9.00 -20.55 -13.11
CA GLN A 414 9.32 -21.76 -13.86
C GLN A 414 9.32 -22.99 -12.94
N THR A 415 8.87 -24.12 -13.48
CA THR A 415 8.97 -25.44 -12.83
C THR A 415 10.38 -26.00 -12.99
N GLY A 416 10.84 -26.75 -11.98
CA GLY A 416 12.21 -27.26 -11.91
C GLY A 416 13.20 -26.26 -11.32
N GLY A 417 14.48 -26.63 -11.37
CA GLY A 417 15.57 -25.83 -10.80
C GLY A 417 15.71 -25.97 -9.28
N ASN A 418 16.41 -25.01 -8.69
CA ASN A 418 16.70 -24.93 -7.27
C ASN A 418 16.64 -23.47 -6.78
N TRP A 419 16.34 -23.27 -5.49
CA TRP A 419 16.34 -21.93 -4.87
C TRP A 419 17.71 -21.23 -4.89
N LYS A 420 18.77 -21.93 -5.30
CA LYS A 420 20.13 -21.39 -5.49
C LYS A 420 20.46 -20.97 -6.92
N ASP A 421 19.52 -21.07 -7.84
CA ASP A 421 19.75 -20.75 -9.26
C ASP A 421 19.69 -19.24 -9.55
N GLY A 422 19.37 -18.42 -8.54
CA GLY A 422 19.35 -16.96 -8.65
C GLY A 422 18.20 -16.44 -9.53
N TYR A 423 18.23 -15.15 -9.78
CA TYR A 423 17.34 -14.41 -10.69
C TYR A 423 15.86 -14.81 -10.54
N THR A 424 15.18 -15.03 -11.67
CA THR A 424 13.77 -15.37 -11.78
C THR A 424 13.40 -16.55 -10.89
N THR A 425 14.24 -17.59 -10.84
CA THR A 425 13.96 -18.83 -10.09
C THR A 425 13.88 -18.56 -8.59
N SER A 426 14.92 -17.96 -8.01
CA SER A 426 14.98 -17.64 -6.58
C SER A 426 14.06 -16.48 -6.22
N GLY A 427 13.91 -15.49 -7.08
CA GLY A 427 13.08 -14.31 -6.84
C GLY A 427 11.58 -14.62 -6.78
N PHE A 428 11.06 -15.43 -7.71
CA PHE A 428 9.66 -15.88 -7.63
C PHE A 428 9.42 -16.80 -6.45
N PHE A 429 10.40 -17.63 -6.07
CA PHE A 429 10.31 -18.45 -4.87
C PHE A 429 10.23 -17.62 -3.59
N LEU A 430 11.09 -16.60 -3.43
CA LEU A 430 11.00 -15.65 -2.32
C LEU A 430 9.68 -14.91 -2.31
N ASN A 431 9.22 -14.44 -3.47
CA ASN A 431 7.93 -13.78 -3.58
C ASN A 431 6.79 -14.73 -3.18
N TRP A 432 6.86 -16.00 -3.56
CA TRP A 432 5.90 -17.00 -3.14
C TRP A 432 5.93 -17.21 -1.62
N ILE A 433 7.11 -17.34 -0.98
CA ILE A 433 7.21 -17.48 0.48
C ILE A 433 6.51 -16.30 1.18
N VAL A 434 6.89 -15.07 0.82
CA VAL A 434 6.32 -13.84 1.40
C VAL A 434 4.80 -13.81 1.27
N ASN A 435 4.25 -14.28 0.14
CA ASN A 435 2.81 -14.22 -0.12
C ASN A 435 2.03 -15.42 0.45
N ASN A 436 2.67 -16.55 0.78
CA ASN A 436 1.98 -17.82 1.09
C ASN A 436 2.35 -18.44 2.45
N LYS A 437 3.30 -17.87 3.20
CA LYS A 437 3.78 -18.44 4.48
C LYS A 437 3.46 -17.63 5.72
N GLY A 438 2.53 -16.67 5.61
CA GLY A 438 2.01 -15.94 6.77
C GLY A 438 2.96 -14.89 7.38
N ASP A 439 4.17 -14.72 6.84
CA ASP A 439 5.12 -13.69 7.27
C ASP A 439 5.45 -12.74 6.11
N ARG A 440 4.74 -11.62 6.07
CA ARG A 440 4.91 -10.59 5.02
C ARG A 440 6.23 -9.83 5.15
N ASP A 441 6.86 -9.88 6.33
CA ASP A 441 8.17 -9.29 6.60
C ASP A 441 9.31 -10.30 6.37
N PHE A 442 9.01 -11.50 5.84
CA PHE A 442 10.01 -12.54 5.60
C PHE A 442 11.22 -12.00 4.84
N ALA A 443 11.03 -11.26 3.75
CA ALA A 443 12.14 -10.72 2.95
C ALA A 443 13.02 -9.73 3.73
N ILE A 444 12.44 -8.93 4.63
CA ILE A 444 13.18 -8.02 5.52
C ILE A 444 14.04 -8.83 6.49
N LYS A 445 13.44 -9.82 7.17
CA LYS A 445 14.13 -10.70 8.12
C LYS A 445 15.22 -11.52 7.43
N PHE A 446 14.93 -12.00 6.21
CA PHE A 446 15.83 -12.78 5.37
C PHE A 446 17.05 -11.97 4.91
N ASN A 447 16.84 -10.71 4.49
CA ASN A 447 17.93 -9.79 4.18
C ASN A 447 18.78 -9.48 5.43
N ARG A 448 18.15 -9.20 6.58
CA ARG A 448 18.85 -8.96 7.85
C ARG A 448 19.72 -10.15 8.26
N ALA A 449 19.17 -11.36 8.17
CA ALA A 449 19.86 -12.61 8.50
C ALA A 449 21.21 -12.76 7.77
N ALA A 450 21.28 -12.36 6.50
CA ALA A 450 22.51 -12.39 5.71
C ALA A 450 23.63 -11.52 6.32
N GLY A 451 23.27 -10.37 6.89
CA GLY A 451 24.21 -9.47 7.58
C GLY A 451 24.58 -9.93 9.00
N THR A 452 23.70 -10.64 9.69
CA THR A 452 23.86 -10.93 11.13
C THR A 452 24.40 -12.31 11.45
N TYR A 453 24.08 -13.35 10.66
CA TYR A 453 24.51 -14.71 10.98
C TYR A 453 26.00 -14.93 10.73
N ALA A 454 26.65 -15.72 11.57
CA ALA A 454 28.05 -16.08 11.39
C ALA A 454 28.28 -16.96 10.15
N THR A 455 27.40 -17.95 9.94
CA THR A 455 27.34 -18.76 8.73
C THR A 455 25.91 -18.74 8.23
N TRP A 456 25.70 -18.25 7.02
CA TRP A 456 24.39 -18.09 6.43
C TRP A 456 24.10 -19.23 5.44
N SER A 457 22.88 -19.75 5.48
CA SER A 457 22.30 -20.58 4.42
C SER A 457 20.80 -20.32 4.34
N TRP A 458 20.21 -20.64 3.18
CA TRP A 458 18.77 -20.57 2.98
C TRP A 458 18.01 -21.41 4.00
N ASP A 459 18.49 -22.62 4.31
CA ASP A 459 17.82 -23.52 5.25
C ASP A 459 17.85 -22.96 6.68
N ILE A 460 18.99 -22.42 7.13
CA ILE A 460 19.12 -21.81 8.45
C ILE A 460 18.15 -20.62 8.58
N ALA A 461 18.17 -19.71 7.60
CA ALA A 461 17.31 -18.51 7.62
C ALA A 461 15.82 -18.88 7.57
N CYS A 462 15.40 -19.83 6.72
CA CYS A 462 14.00 -20.24 6.64
C CYS A 462 13.53 -20.90 7.95
N ARG A 463 14.37 -21.74 8.58
CA ARG A 463 14.02 -22.36 9.87
C ARG A 463 13.93 -21.36 11.00
N ASP A 464 14.85 -20.40 11.07
CA ASP A 464 14.84 -19.38 12.12
C ASP A 464 13.61 -18.45 11.99
N ILE A 465 13.26 -18.06 10.76
CA ILE A 465 12.16 -17.10 10.52
C ILE A 465 10.79 -17.76 10.54
N LEU A 466 10.64 -18.93 9.90
CA LEU A 466 9.33 -19.58 9.67
C LEU A 466 9.16 -20.90 10.43
N GLY A 467 10.23 -21.45 11.02
CA GLY A 467 10.22 -22.81 11.56
C GLY A 467 10.24 -23.92 10.49
N ILE A 468 10.36 -23.59 9.20
CA ILE A 468 10.28 -24.53 8.08
C ILE A 468 11.59 -24.53 7.28
N GLY A 469 12.10 -25.72 6.95
CA GLY A 469 13.30 -25.87 6.11
C GLY A 469 13.07 -25.47 4.65
N VAL A 470 14.11 -24.95 4.00
CA VAL A 470 13.99 -24.42 2.62
C VAL A 470 13.61 -25.51 1.61
N GLN A 471 14.09 -26.75 1.79
CA GLN A 471 13.75 -27.86 0.91
C GLN A 471 12.24 -28.17 0.94
N THR A 472 11.61 -28.09 2.12
CA THR A 472 10.16 -28.28 2.27
C THR A 472 9.42 -27.15 1.56
N LEU A 473 9.81 -25.90 1.81
CA LEU A 473 9.24 -24.73 1.14
C LEU A 473 9.37 -24.81 -0.38
N TRP A 474 10.51 -25.27 -0.89
CA TRP A 474 10.76 -25.43 -2.32
C TRP A 474 9.84 -26.48 -2.94
N ASN A 475 9.66 -27.62 -2.29
CA ASN A 475 8.77 -28.68 -2.77
C ASN A 475 7.32 -28.16 -2.84
N GLU A 476 6.87 -27.43 -1.83
CA GLU A 476 5.55 -26.81 -1.81
C GLU A 476 5.38 -25.75 -2.92
N TYR A 477 6.40 -24.92 -3.14
CA TYR A 477 6.43 -23.94 -4.23
C TYR A 477 6.30 -24.64 -5.59
N GLN A 478 7.11 -25.65 -5.86
CA GLN A 478 7.07 -26.41 -7.12
C GLN A 478 5.73 -27.13 -7.34
N ALA A 479 5.13 -27.66 -6.27
CA ALA A 479 3.79 -28.22 -6.31
C ALA A 479 2.74 -27.15 -6.66
N SER A 480 2.85 -25.94 -6.11
CA SER A 480 1.92 -24.84 -6.40
C SER A 480 1.94 -24.42 -7.88
N LEU A 481 3.12 -24.44 -8.53
CA LEU A 481 3.26 -24.15 -9.96
C LEU A 481 2.69 -25.27 -10.85
N SER A 482 2.66 -26.50 -10.34
CA SER A 482 2.12 -27.67 -11.04
C SER A 482 0.59 -27.72 -10.93
N ALA A 483 0.04 -27.39 -9.76
CA ALA A 483 -1.40 -27.30 -9.52
C ALA A 483 -2.06 -26.19 -10.37
N SER A 484 -1.39 -25.05 -10.56
CA SER A 484 -1.87 -23.99 -11.45
C SER A 484 -1.94 -24.40 -12.92
N ARG A 485 -1.15 -25.42 -13.34
CA ARG A 485 -1.22 -26.00 -14.70
C ARG A 485 -2.36 -27.01 -14.85
N ILE A 486 -2.66 -27.80 -13.81
CA ILE A 486 -3.77 -28.76 -13.82
C ILE A 486 -5.13 -28.05 -13.79
N ALA A 487 -5.24 -26.93 -13.06
CA ALA A 487 -6.45 -26.09 -13.05
C ALA A 487 -6.77 -25.47 -14.42
N THR A 488 -5.79 -25.34 -15.31
CA THR A 488 -5.99 -24.91 -16.70
C THR A 488 -6.27 -26.05 -17.68
N SER A 489 -6.24 -27.32 -17.25
CA SER A 489 -6.35 -28.49 -18.14
C SER A 489 -7.40 -29.55 -17.73
N ALA A 490 -8.27 -29.27 -16.76
CA ALA A 490 -9.32 -30.22 -16.35
C ALA A 490 -10.72 -29.72 -16.77
N PRO A 491 -11.41 -30.38 -17.72
CA PRO A 491 -12.83 -30.15 -17.92
C PRO A 491 -13.60 -30.90 -16.82
N TYR A 492 -14.47 -30.16 -16.14
CA TYR A 492 -15.38 -30.70 -15.13
C TYR A 492 -16.49 -31.51 -15.84
N ALA A 493 -16.56 -32.82 -15.60
CA ALA A 493 -17.71 -33.64 -15.98
C ALA A 493 -18.04 -34.64 -14.86
N MET A 494 -19.08 -34.33 -14.08
CA MET A 494 -19.89 -35.33 -13.40
C MET A 494 -21.15 -35.55 -14.22
N GLY A 495 -21.43 -36.79 -14.63
CA GLY A 495 -22.69 -37.14 -15.31
C GLY A 495 -22.69 -38.50 -16.00
N ILE A 496 -23.03 -39.54 -15.23
CA ILE A 496 -23.84 -40.74 -15.54
C ILE A 496 -24.19 -41.03 -17.03
N THR A 497 -23.68 -42.16 -17.51
CA THR A 497 -24.09 -43.14 -18.56
C THR A 497 -25.11 -42.80 -19.67
N ALA A 498 -24.68 -43.16 -20.90
CA ALA A 498 -25.37 -43.95 -21.95
C ALA A 498 -25.61 -43.27 -23.33
N ASP A 499 -24.71 -43.63 -24.26
CA ASP A 499 -24.89 -44.07 -25.66
C ASP A 499 -25.51 -43.14 -26.74
N CYS A 500 -24.68 -42.85 -27.77
CA CYS A 500 -24.88 -43.02 -29.23
C CYS A 500 -24.38 -41.85 -30.11
N ARG A 501 -23.21 -42.10 -30.74
CA ARG A 501 -22.71 -41.73 -32.09
C ARG A 501 -22.85 -40.33 -32.72
N HIS A 502 -21.70 -40.02 -33.35
CA HIS A 502 -21.38 -39.26 -34.57
C HIS A 502 -21.21 -37.73 -34.51
N ASP A 503 -19.92 -37.38 -34.58
CA ASP A 503 -19.27 -36.43 -35.49
C ASP A 503 -19.94 -35.06 -35.70
N GLU A 504 -19.27 -34.01 -35.23
CA GLU A 504 -18.86 -32.87 -36.06
C GLU A 504 -17.88 -31.93 -35.32
N GLU A 505 -16.81 -31.59 -36.05
CA GLU A 505 -15.87 -30.46 -35.96
C GLU A 505 -15.29 -29.96 -34.61
N HIS A 506 -13.96 -30.05 -34.53
CA HIS A 506 -13.11 -29.36 -33.56
C HIS A 506 -13.24 -27.83 -33.64
N ILE A 507 -13.69 -27.21 -32.55
CA ILE A 507 -13.41 -25.80 -32.23
C ILE A 507 -12.51 -25.78 -30.99
N ALA A 508 -11.34 -25.14 -31.10
CA ALA A 508 -10.37 -24.97 -30.02
C ALA A 508 -10.88 -24.01 -28.90
N PRO A 509 -10.45 -24.17 -27.64
CA PRO A 509 -10.97 -23.37 -26.53
C PRO A 509 -10.28 -22.01 -26.36
N ASN A 510 -11.07 -20.95 -26.60
CA ASN A 510 -11.12 -19.60 -26.00
C ASN A 510 -9.81 -18.90 -25.55
N GLU A 511 -9.34 -17.97 -26.39
CA GLU A 511 -8.64 -16.73 -25.98
C GLU A 511 -9.48 -15.96 -24.95
N LYS A 512 -8.87 -15.50 -23.85
CA LYS A 512 -9.51 -14.59 -22.89
C LYS A 512 -9.88 -13.28 -23.59
N GLN A 513 -11.18 -13.01 -23.69
CA GLN A 513 -11.71 -11.72 -24.14
C GLN A 513 -11.11 -10.58 -23.29
N SER A 514 -10.29 -9.72 -23.90
CA SER A 514 -9.66 -8.59 -23.22
C SER A 514 -10.28 -7.28 -23.69
N ILE A 515 -10.43 -6.33 -22.76
CA ILE A 515 -10.79 -4.94 -23.05
C ILE A 515 -9.62 -4.07 -22.62
N GLN A 516 -9.18 -3.19 -23.51
CA GLN A 516 -8.18 -2.18 -23.20
C GLN A 516 -8.83 -0.80 -23.12
N VAL A 517 -8.47 -0.03 -22.10
CA VAL A 517 -9.02 1.30 -21.81
C VAL A 517 -7.86 2.25 -21.57
N PHE A 518 -7.73 3.28 -22.40
CA PHE A 518 -6.63 4.22 -22.31
C PHE A 518 -7.04 5.62 -22.80
N PRO A 519 -6.47 6.70 -22.25
CA PRO A 519 -5.61 6.75 -21.05
C PRO A 519 -6.42 6.51 -19.76
N ASN A 520 -5.76 6.12 -18.67
CA ASN A 520 -6.37 6.02 -17.34
C ASN A 520 -5.30 6.33 -16.26
N PRO A 521 -5.24 7.55 -15.70
CA PRO A 521 -6.31 8.56 -15.65
C PRO A 521 -6.67 9.19 -17.00
N ALA A 522 -7.95 9.55 -17.17
CA ALA A 522 -8.52 10.04 -18.40
C ALA A 522 -8.93 11.51 -18.30
N LYS A 523 -8.58 12.29 -19.33
CA LYS A 523 -8.98 13.69 -19.51
C LYS A 523 -9.59 13.87 -20.89
N GLY A 524 -10.86 14.28 -20.91
CA GLY A 524 -11.67 14.55 -22.10
C GLY A 524 -12.03 13.35 -22.99
N LYS A 525 -11.15 12.36 -23.18
CA LYS A 525 -11.43 11.17 -23.99
C LYS A 525 -10.88 9.89 -23.39
N LEU A 526 -11.60 8.81 -23.65
CA LEU A 526 -11.23 7.41 -23.41
C LEU A 526 -11.32 6.64 -24.72
N GLU A 527 -10.26 5.92 -25.06
CA GLU A 527 -10.25 4.92 -26.11
C GLU A 527 -10.50 3.55 -25.50
N ILE A 528 -11.42 2.81 -26.12
CA ILE A 528 -11.87 1.50 -25.69
C ILE A 528 -11.66 0.56 -26.86
N THR A 529 -10.82 -0.45 -26.67
CA THR A 529 -10.60 -1.54 -27.63
C THR A 529 -11.22 -2.82 -27.09
N LEU A 530 -12.08 -3.43 -27.89
CA LEU A 530 -12.84 -4.64 -27.60
C LEU A 530 -12.36 -5.75 -28.52
N HIS A 531 -11.55 -6.66 -27.99
CA HIS A 531 -11.09 -7.81 -28.76
C HIS A 531 -12.29 -8.77 -28.95
N HIS A 532 -12.60 -9.13 -30.21
CA HIS A 532 -13.69 -10.03 -30.66
C HIS A 532 -15.12 -9.44 -30.79
N ILE A 533 -15.28 -8.14 -31.03
CA ILE A 533 -16.58 -7.55 -31.44
C ILE A 533 -16.62 -7.27 -32.95
N GLU A 534 -17.73 -7.63 -33.61
CA GLU A 534 -17.93 -7.36 -35.03
C GLU A 534 -18.00 -5.85 -35.32
N ALA A 535 -17.55 -5.43 -36.50
CA ALA A 535 -17.39 -4.01 -36.85
C ALA A 535 -18.68 -3.15 -36.71
N ASN A 536 -19.86 -3.78 -36.66
CA ASN A 536 -21.17 -3.11 -36.60
C ASN A 536 -21.92 -3.31 -35.27
N ASP A 537 -21.26 -3.86 -34.25
CA ASP A 537 -21.91 -4.10 -32.96
C ASP A 537 -21.91 -2.86 -32.08
N ARG A 538 -23.11 -2.49 -31.63
CA ARG A 538 -23.33 -1.44 -30.63
C ARG A 538 -23.10 -2.00 -29.23
N THR A 539 -22.10 -1.49 -28.54
CA THR A 539 -21.69 -1.89 -27.20
C THR A 539 -22.07 -0.81 -26.19
N GLU A 540 -22.66 -1.21 -25.07
CA GLU A 540 -23.00 -0.28 -23.99
C GLU A 540 -21.80 -0.04 -23.08
N VAL A 541 -21.55 1.23 -22.73
CA VAL A 541 -20.51 1.64 -21.77
C VAL A 541 -21.17 2.46 -20.66
N GLN A 542 -21.12 1.98 -19.42
CA GLN A 542 -21.65 2.69 -18.24
C GLN A 542 -20.53 3.15 -17.33
N PHE A 543 -20.54 4.41 -16.91
CA PHE A 543 -19.69 4.93 -15.84
C PHE A 543 -20.52 5.02 -14.57
N VAL A 544 -20.06 4.37 -13.49
CA VAL A 544 -20.78 4.32 -12.21
C VAL A 544 -19.84 4.75 -11.07
N SER A 545 -20.27 5.73 -10.28
CA SER A 545 -19.69 6.09 -8.98
C SER A 545 -20.78 6.07 -7.91
N ALA A 546 -20.43 6.41 -6.65
CA ALA A 546 -21.40 6.45 -5.56
C ALA A 546 -22.56 7.45 -5.80
N THR A 547 -22.33 8.51 -6.57
CA THR A 547 -23.28 9.62 -6.78
C THR A 547 -23.61 9.89 -8.24
N PHE A 548 -22.96 9.20 -9.17
CA PHE A 548 -23.08 9.50 -10.59
C PHE A 548 -23.19 8.23 -11.44
N LYS A 549 -24.09 8.24 -12.41
CA LYS A 549 -24.23 7.19 -13.41
C LYS A 549 -24.44 7.81 -14.78
N LYS A 550 -23.64 7.41 -15.77
CA LYS A 550 -23.83 7.78 -17.17
C LYS A 550 -23.68 6.56 -18.07
N THR A 551 -24.56 6.44 -19.06
CA THR A 551 -24.48 5.41 -20.10
C THR A 551 -24.20 6.06 -21.44
N THR A 552 -23.28 5.47 -22.20
CA THR A 552 -22.98 5.82 -23.59
C THR A 552 -22.85 4.54 -24.42
N TYR A 553 -22.64 4.69 -25.73
CA TYR A 553 -22.51 3.57 -26.65
C TYR A 553 -21.33 3.80 -27.59
N ILE A 554 -20.63 2.72 -27.92
CA ILE A 554 -19.63 2.69 -28.98
C ILE A 554 -20.03 1.64 -30.02
N THR A 555 -19.61 1.83 -31.27
CA THR A 555 -19.90 0.91 -32.37
C THR A 555 -18.60 0.34 -32.91
N GLY A 556 -18.51 -0.99 -33.02
CA GLY A 556 -17.35 -1.69 -33.54
C GLY A 556 -16.28 -2.01 -32.49
N ALA A 557 -15.16 -2.59 -32.95
CA ALA A 557 -14.08 -3.09 -32.09
C ALA A 557 -13.27 -1.98 -31.39
N ASN A 558 -13.32 -0.75 -31.90
CA ASN A 558 -12.66 0.41 -31.31
C ASN A 558 -13.67 1.55 -31.16
N GLY A 559 -13.73 2.15 -29.97
CA GLY A 559 -14.65 3.23 -29.67
C GLY A 559 -13.99 4.31 -28.85
N THR A 560 -14.41 5.56 -29.06
CA THR A 560 -14.00 6.69 -28.23
C THR A 560 -15.19 7.19 -27.42
N VAL A 561 -14.97 7.41 -26.13
CA VAL A 561 -15.95 8.01 -25.23
C VAL A 561 -15.43 9.37 -24.77
N ASN A 562 -16.26 10.41 -24.91
CA ASN A 562 -15.98 11.71 -24.31
C ASN A 562 -16.24 11.66 -22.79
N THR A 563 -15.28 12.15 -22.00
CA THR A 563 -15.31 12.20 -20.54
C THR A 563 -15.37 13.62 -19.96
N ASP A 564 -15.39 14.68 -20.78
CA ASP A 564 -15.43 16.09 -20.33
C ASP A 564 -16.67 16.41 -19.46
N ASP A 565 -17.77 15.70 -19.69
CA ASP A 565 -19.02 15.84 -18.94
C ASP A 565 -19.10 14.94 -17.71
N LEU A 566 -18.06 14.12 -17.44
CA LEU A 566 -17.93 13.38 -16.20
C LEU A 566 -17.28 14.28 -15.14
N PRO A 567 -17.86 14.39 -13.93
CA PRO A 567 -17.18 15.00 -12.79
C PRO A 567 -15.82 14.33 -12.52
N ALA A 568 -14.83 15.09 -12.00
CA ALA A 568 -13.57 14.50 -11.57
C ALA A 568 -13.86 13.45 -10.48
N GLY A 569 -13.25 12.27 -10.58
CA GLY A 569 -13.51 11.19 -9.64
C GLY A 569 -13.19 9.80 -10.17
N ILE A 570 -13.43 8.79 -9.33
CA ILE A 570 -13.22 7.38 -9.65
C ILE A 570 -14.54 6.76 -10.08
N TYR A 571 -14.53 6.10 -11.24
CA TYR A 571 -15.68 5.41 -11.80
C TYR A 571 -15.35 3.93 -12.02
N VAL A 572 -16.36 3.08 -11.85
CA VAL A 572 -16.38 1.73 -12.42
C VAL A 572 -16.99 1.86 -13.82
N MET A 573 -16.17 1.67 -14.84
CA MET A 573 -16.64 1.58 -16.22
C MET A 573 -17.07 0.14 -16.52
N ILE A 574 -18.32 -0.05 -16.94
CA ILE A 574 -18.91 -1.34 -17.27
C ILE A 574 -19.16 -1.36 -18.77
N VAL A 575 -18.54 -2.27 -19.50
CA VAL A 575 -18.77 -2.49 -20.92
C VAL A 575 -19.60 -3.76 -21.10
N ARG A 576 -20.75 -3.67 -21.77
CA ARG A 576 -21.61 -4.82 -22.08
C ARG A 576 -21.69 -5.07 -23.57
N ASP A 577 -21.34 -6.28 -23.99
CA ASP A 577 -21.51 -6.74 -25.36
C ASP A 577 -22.98 -7.14 -25.64
N LYS A 578 -23.30 -7.41 -26.92
CA LYS A 578 -24.66 -7.86 -27.32
C LYS A 578 -25.01 -9.26 -26.83
N LYS A 579 -24.02 -10.07 -26.43
CA LYS A 579 -24.20 -11.43 -25.90
C LYS A 579 -24.45 -11.43 -24.38
N GLY A 580 -24.43 -10.26 -23.74
CA GLY A 580 -24.68 -10.08 -22.32
C GLY A 580 -23.44 -10.21 -21.43
N ASN A 581 -22.24 -10.38 -22.01
CA ASN A 581 -21.00 -10.39 -21.24
C ASN A 581 -20.68 -8.97 -20.78
N SER A 582 -20.30 -8.84 -19.51
CA SER A 582 -19.94 -7.55 -18.92
C SER A 582 -18.51 -7.55 -18.42
N HIS A 583 -17.74 -6.56 -18.83
CA HIS A 583 -16.39 -6.31 -18.35
C HIS A 583 -16.36 -5.03 -17.53
N LYS A 584 -15.59 -5.02 -16.45
CA LYS A 584 -15.49 -3.89 -15.52
C LYS A 584 -14.06 -3.40 -15.43
N GLN A 585 -13.85 -2.10 -15.55
CA GLN A 585 -12.54 -1.46 -15.42
C GLN A 585 -12.67 -0.23 -14.54
N ARG A 586 -11.76 -0.04 -13.58
CA ARG A 586 -11.67 1.21 -12.81
C ARG A 586 -11.10 2.30 -13.71
N VAL A 587 -11.77 3.45 -13.81
CA VAL A 587 -11.31 4.62 -14.57
C VAL A 587 -11.29 5.85 -13.67
N ILE A 588 -10.20 6.62 -13.73
CA ILE A 588 -10.04 7.88 -12.99
C ILE A 588 -10.26 9.02 -13.98
N ILE A 589 -11.20 9.93 -13.69
CA ILE A 589 -11.41 11.16 -14.48
C ILE A 589 -10.70 12.32 -13.79
N GLU A 590 -9.75 12.93 -14.50
CA GLU A 590 -9.01 14.12 -14.06
C GLU A 590 -9.50 15.35 -14.84
N LYS A 591 -9.61 16.51 -14.17
CA LYS A 591 -10.06 17.77 -14.78
C LYS A 591 -8.90 18.70 -15.10
#